data_AF-A0A964RKA8-F1
#
_entry.id   AF-A0A964RKA8-F1
#
_cell.length_a   1.000
_cell.length_b   1.000
_cell.length_c   1.000
_cell.angle_alpha   90.00
_cell.angle_beta   90.00
_cell.angle_gamma   90.00
#
_symmetry.space_group_name_H-M   'P 1'
#
loop_
_entity.id
_entity.type
_entity.pdbx_description
1 polymer ?
#
loop_
_entity_poly.entity_id
_entity_poly.type
_entity_poly.pdbx_seq_one_letter_code
_entity_poly.pdbx_strand_id
1 'polypeptide(L)'
;MNEFEVLGIVTGVSKKSGRAYTMLHLTRDFTESNSQIRQGKECLTQFIDGPVPSGVYAGSTVQFEYTIGDNGYPKVCGVQAI
;
A
#
# COMPACT_ATOMS: atom_id res chain seq x y z
N MET A 1 2.11 7.93 12.62
CA MET A 1 1.61 7.75 11.24
C MET A 1 2.63 6.83 10.59
N ASN A 2 2.24 5.64 10.13
CA ASN A 2 3.24 4.69 9.63
C ASN A 2 3.58 5.08 8.19
N GLU A 3 4.82 5.52 7.99
CA GLU A 3 5.37 5.82 6.67
C GLU A 3 5.72 4.51 5.96
N PHE A 4 5.44 4.43 4.66
CA PHE A 4 5.70 3.24 3.85
C PHE A 4 6.64 3.59 2.71
N GLU A 5 7.74 2.85 2.58
CA GLU A 5 8.67 2.98 1.47
C GLU A 5 8.27 2.02 0.34
N VAL A 6 8.07 2.53 -0.88
CA VAL A 6 7.73 1.73 -2.04
C VAL A 6 8.96 1.02 -2.58
N LEU A 7 8.98 -0.31 -2.55
CA LEU A 7 10.06 -1.11 -3.15
C LEU A 7 9.77 -1.49 -4.60
N GLY A 8 8.51 -1.65 -4.95
CA GLY A 8 8.12 -2.17 -6.25
C GLY A 8 6.67 -1.88 -6.58
N ILE A 9 6.39 -1.75 -7.87
CA ILE A 9 5.07 -1.43 -8.38
C ILE A 9 4.73 -2.45 -9.46
N VAL A 10 3.59 -3.11 -9.30
CA VAL A 10 3.03 -4.03 -10.30
C VAL A 10 1.72 -3.46 -10.80
N THR A 11 1.63 -3.24 -12.11
CA THR A 11 0.40 -2.74 -12.75
C THR A 11 -0.16 -3.76 -13.71
N GLY A 12 -1.47 -3.78 -13.88
CA GLY A 12 -2.10 -4.63 -14.89
C GLY A 12 -3.55 -4.28 -15.13
N VAL A 13 -4.20 -5.10 -15.95
CA VAL A 13 -5.65 -5.07 -16.16
C VAL A 13 -6.22 -6.41 -15.73
N SER A 14 -7.19 -6.38 -14.82
CA SER A 14 -7.83 -7.58 -14.28
C SER A 14 -8.64 -8.27 -15.38
N LYS A 15 -8.35 -9.56 -15.62
CA LYS A 15 -9.13 -10.37 -16.57
C LYS A 15 -10.59 -10.54 -16.14
N LYS A 16 -10.87 -10.50 -14.83
CA LYS A 16 -12.22 -10.71 -14.27
C LYS A 16 -13.09 -9.46 -14.38
N SER A 17 -12.53 -8.29 -14.08
CA SER A 17 -13.29 -7.02 -14.04
C SER A 17 -13.04 -6.11 -15.24
N GLY A 18 -12.00 -6.39 -16.05
CA GLY A 18 -11.55 -5.51 -17.13
C GLY A 18 -10.94 -4.19 -16.66
N ARG A 19 -10.75 -4.01 -15.33
CA ARG A 19 -10.27 -2.75 -14.75
C ARG A 19 -8.76 -2.77 -14.53
N ALA A 20 -8.13 -1.61 -14.72
CA ALA A 20 -6.74 -1.39 -14.33
C ALA A 20 -6.57 -1.58 -12.82
N TYR A 21 -5.43 -2.09 -12.40
CA TYR A 21 -5.06 -2.21 -10.99
C TYR A 21 -3.57 -1.96 -10.77
N THR A 22 -3.25 -1.62 -9.53
CA THR A 22 -1.88 -1.43 -9.05
C THR A 22 -1.68 -2.20 -7.75
N MET A 23 -0.55 -2.90 -7.62
CA MET A 23 -0.07 -3.45 -6.36
C MET A 23 1.24 -2.78 -6.00
N LEU A 24 1.32 -2.23 -4.79
CA LEU A 24 2.54 -1.68 -4.24
C LEU A 24 3.17 -2.71 -3.31
N HIS A 25 4.45 -3.02 -3.54
CA HIS A 25 5.29 -3.70 -2.58
C HIS A 25 5.98 -2.65 -1.72
N LEU A 26 5.83 -2.75 -0.40
CA LEU A 26 6.22 -1.71 0.53
C LEU A 26 7.04 -2.28 1.68
N THR A 27 7.82 -1.42 2.31
CA THR A 27 8.35 -1.68 3.65
C THR A 27 7.94 -0.62 4.63
N ARG A 28 7.86 -1.00 5.90
CA ARG A 28 7.80 -0.06 7.02
C ARG A 28 8.50 -0.66 8.24
N ASP A 29 8.79 0.17 9.22
CA ASP A 29 9.23 -0.35 10.52
C ASP A 29 8.11 -1.18 11.16
N PHE A 30 8.50 -2.22 11.91
CA PHE A 30 7.54 -3.01 12.66
C PHE A 30 6.77 -2.11 13.62
N THR A 31 5.45 -2.31 13.68
CA THR A 31 4.65 -1.67 14.73
C THR A 31 5.06 -2.25 16.09
N GLU A 32 5.35 -1.37 17.05
CA GLU A 32 5.73 -1.79 18.40
C GLU A 32 4.66 -2.70 19.00
N SER A 33 5.12 -3.82 19.58
CA SER A 33 4.26 -4.78 20.27
C SER A 33 4.93 -5.19 21.57
N ASN A 34 4.15 -5.21 22.65
CA ASN A 34 4.62 -5.61 23.98
C ASN A 34 5.02 -7.10 24.08
N SER A 35 4.75 -7.89 23.04
CA SER A 35 4.92 -9.36 23.07
C SER A 35 6.24 -9.85 22.49
N GLN A 36 6.86 -9.10 21.56
CA GLN A 36 8.09 -9.52 20.87
C GLN A 36 8.89 -8.31 20.39
N ILE A 37 10.20 -8.33 20.62
CA ILE A 37 11.13 -7.39 20.00
C ILE A 37 11.31 -7.83 18.53
N ARG A 38 10.88 -6.99 17.59
CA ARG A 38 11.07 -7.20 16.15
C ARG A 38 12.10 -6.20 15.64
N GLN A 39 13.09 -6.68 14.88
CA GLN A 39 14.18 -5.85 14.34
C GLN A 39 14.07 -5.77 12.82
N GLY A 40 14.43 -4.62 12.25
CA GLY A 40 14.35 -4.35 10.82
C GLY A 40 12.98 -3.82 10.38
N LYS A 41 12.63 -4.08 9.13
CA LYS A 41 11.39 -3.61 8.49
C LYS A 41 10.49 -4.79 8.11
N GLU A 42 9.18 -4.61 8.20
CA GLU A 42 8.22 -5.55 7.62
C GLU A 42 7.93 -5.22 6.17
N CYS A 43 7.81 -6.26 5.35
CA CYS A 43 7.37 -6.15 3.96
C CYS A 43 5.87 -6.43 3.87
N LEU A 44 5.17 -5.60 3.11
CA LEU A 44 3.74 -5.78 2.86
C LEU A 44 3.42 -5.49 1.39
N THR A 45 2.26 -5.96 0.94
CA THR A 45 1.74 -5.67 -0.39
C THR A 45 0.37 -5.05 -0.25
N GLN A 46 0.17 -3.89 -0.87
CA GLN A 46 -1.09 -3.17 -0.85
C GLN A 46 -1.69 -3.09 -2.25
N PHE A 47 -2.93 -3.57 -2.38
CA PHE A 47 -3.71 -3.42 -3.60
C PHE A 47 -4.37 -2.05 -3.67
N ILE A 48 -4.37 -1.46 -4.86
CA ILE A 48 -5.02 -0.20 -5.22
C ILE A 48 -5.82 -0.43 -6.50
N ASP A 49 -7.07 0.03 -6.48
CA ASP A 49 -7.92 0.01 -7.68
C ASP A 49 -7.48 1.14 -8.63
N GLY A 50 -7.26 0.81 -9.90
CA GLY A 50 -6.82 1.78 -10.91
C GLY A 50 -5.30 1.84 -11.15
N PRO A 51 -4.86 2.83 -11.96
CA PRO A 51 -3.46 3.00 -12.34
C PRO A 51 -2.60 3.48 -11.17
N VAL A 52 -1.28 3.51 -11.37
CA VAL A 52 -0.33 4.05 -10.38
C VAL A 52 -0.69 5.51 -10.08
N PRO A 53 -0.88 5.89 -8.83
CA PRO A 53 -1.11 7.28 -8.45
C PRO A 53 0.05 8.17 -8.91
N SER A 54 -0.28 9.36 -9.41
CA SER A 54 0.74 10.32 -9.88
C SER A 54 1.72 10.66 -8.76
N GLY A 55 3.01 10.70 -9.07
CA GLY A 55 4.07 11.00 -8.10
C GLY A 55 4.51 9.82 -7.22
N VAL A 56 3.92 8.64 -7.38
CA VAL A 56 4.36 7.41 -6.68
C VAL A 56 5.29 6.59 -7.58
N TYR A 57 6.51 6.34 -7.11
CA TYR A 57 7.53 5.54 -7.78
C TYR A 57 8.29 4.67 -6.76
N ALA A 58 9.10 3.72 -7.24
CA ALA A 58 9.96 2.93 -6.34
C ALA A 58 10.99 3.85 -5.67
N GLY A 59 11.11 3.75 -4.34
CA GLY A 59 11.86 4.64 -3.47
C GLY A 59 11.04 5.78 -2.86
N SER A 60 9.79 6.00 -3.29
CA SER A 60 8.92 6.99 -2.65
C SER A 60 8.50 6.55 -1.26
N THR A 61 8.47 7.50 -0.32
CA THR A 61 7.69 7.36 0.91
C THR A 61 6.23 7.73 0.61
N VAL A 62 5.29 6.91 1.05
CA VAL A 62 3.86 7.12 0.79
C VAL A 62 3.03 6.97 2.05
N GLN A 63 1.87 7.62 2.03
CA GLN A 63 0.78 7.42 2.98
C GLN A 63 -0.48 6.97 2.25
N PHE A 64 -1.24 6.10 2.92
CA PHE A 64 -2.53 5.60 2.44
C PHE A 64 -3.68 6.34 3.09
N GLU A 65 -4.69 6.64 2.29
CA GLU A 65 -6.00 7.06 2.74
C GLU A 65 -6.95 5.86 2.70
N TYR A 66 -7.75 5.73 3.76
CA TYR A 66 -8.68 4.61 3.92
C TYR A 66 -10.10 5.12 4.05
N THR A 67 -11.04 4.42 3.42
CA THR A 67 -12.48 4.54 3.64
C THR A 67 -13.03 3.23 4.18
N ILE A 68 -14.24 3.25 4.74
CA ILE A 68 -14.96 2.02 5.10
C ILE A 68 -15.56 1.44 3.82
N GLY A 69 -15.19 0.21 3.49
CA GLY A 69 -15.77 -0.53 2.37
C GLY A 69 -17.16 -1.08 2.68
N ASP A 70 -17.86 -1.55 1.65
CA ASP A 70 -19.23 -2.09 1.75
C ASP A 70 -19.36 -3.30 2.70
N ASN A 71 -18.24 -3.98 2.97
CA ASN A 71 -18.15 -5.10 3.91
C ASN A 71 -17.84 -4.67 5.36
N GLY A 72 -17.77 -3.37 5.63
CA GLY A 72 -17.44 -2.81 6.95
C GLY A 72 -15.94 -2.76 7.26
N TYR A 73 -15.06 -3.20 6.36
CA TYR A 73 -13.62 -3.22 6.56
C TYR A 73 -12.93 -2.03 5.87
N PRO A 74 -11.81 -1.52 6.40
CA PRO A 74 -11.03 -0.47 5.76
C PRO A 74 -10.58 -0.88 4.35
N LYS A 75 -10.78 0.01 3.38
CA LYS A 75 -10.34 -0.13 1.99
C LYS A 75 -9.49 1.10 1.64
N VAL A 76 -8.37 0.89 0.95
CA VAL A 76 -7.57 2.00 0.42
C VAL A 76 -8.34 2.73 -0.66
N CYS A 77 -8.47 4.05 -0.51
CA CYS A 77 -9.12 4.95 -1.46
C CYS A 77 -8.16 5.96 -2.10
N GLY A 78 -6.98 6.15 -1.53
CA GLY A 78 -6.00 7.10 -2.00
C GLY A 78 -4.58 6.75 -1.55
N VAL A 79 -3.59 7.20 -2.32
CA VAL A 79 -2.17 7.11 -1.98
C VAL A 79 -1.53 8.44 -2.31
N GLN A 80 -0.77 8.98 -1.36
CA GLN A 80 -0.03 10.23 -1.52
C GLN A 80 1.45 9.97 -1.27
N ALA A 81 2.31 10.46 -2.15
CA ALA A 81 3.74 10.54 -1.87
C ALA A 81 4.01 11.66 -0.87
N ILE A 82 4.96 11.44 0.03
CA ILE A 82 5.40 12.39 1.06
C ILE A 82 6.85 12.81 0.77
#